data_AF-A0A498EWV4-F1
#
_entry.id   AF-A0A498EWV4-F1
#
_cell.length_a   1.000
_cell.length_b   1.000
_cell.length_c   1.000
_cell.angle_alpha   90.00
_cell.angle_beta   90.00
_cell.angle_gamma   90.00
#
_symmetry.space_group_name_H-M   'P 1'
#
loop_
_entity.id
_entity.type
_entity.pdbx_description
1 polymer ?
#
loop_
_entity_poly.entity_id
_entity_poly.type
_entity_poly.pdbx_seq_one_letter_code
_entity_poly.pdbx_strand_id
1 'polypeptide(L)'
;HADDDLNTYNLGTRTTTSVTAIADIVTEELGVDPEYSYTGGDRGWTGDVPKMRLSIEKLAALGWEPSLSSHEAVRRATRALVAELAPKDRSDAE
;
A
#
# COMPACT_ATOMS: atom_id res chain seq x y z
N HIS A 1 -20.26 -3.76 -20.60
CA HIS A 1 -18.88 -4.01 -20.09
C HIS A 1 -18.82 -5.22 -19.16
N ALA A 2 -19.89 -6.02 -19.09
CA ALA A 2 -20.00 -7.17 -18.17
C ALA A 2 -20.89 -8.28 -18.75
N ASP A 3 -20.90 -8.41 -20.07
CA ASP A 3 -21.93 -9.13 -20.82
C ASP A 3 -21.43 -10.48 -21.37
N ASP A 4 -20.15 -10.79 -21.15
CA ASP A 4 -19.52 -12.06 -21.55
C ASP A 4 -19.76 -13.16 -20.49
N ASP A 5 -19.67 -14.43 -20.87
CA ASP A 5 -19.73 -15.58 -19.95
C ASP A 5 -18.66 -15.54 -18.85
N LEU A 6 -17.52 -14.88 -19.14
CA LEU A 6 -16.45 -14.59 -18.20
C LEU A 6 -15.95 -13.17 -18.40
N ASN A 7 -15.95 -12.38 -17.33
CA ASN A 7 -15.41 -11.03 -17.35
C ASN A 7 -14.25 -10.88 -16.36
N THR A 8 -13.08 -10.50 -16.86
CA THR A 8 -11.90 -10.18 -16.03
C THR A 8 -11.72 -8.68 -15.88
N TYR A 9 -11.30 -8.25 -14.69
CA TYR A 9 -11.07 -6.84 -14.35
C TYR A 9 -9.85 -6.71 -13.47
N ASN A 10 -9.14 -5.59 -13.62
CA ASN A 10 -8.14 -5.18 -12.66
C ASN A 10 -8.82 -4.48 -11.48
N LEU A 11 -8.49 -4.90 -10.27
CA LEU A 11 -8.89 -4.23 -9.03
C LEU A 11 -7.66 -3.52 -8.44
N GLY A 12 -7.76 -2.23 -8.21
CA GLY A 12 -6.63 -1.45 -7.70
C GLY A 12 -6.94 0.03 -7.53
N THR A 13 -5.96 0.80 -7.10
CA THR A 13 -6.10 2.24 -6.89
C THR A 13 -5.81 3.04 -8.17
N ARG A 14 -6.36 4.27 -8.26
CA ARG A 14 -6.00 5.22 -9.34
C ARG A 14 -4.58 5.78 -9.19
N THR A 15 -4.06 5.80 -7.97
CA THR A 15 -2.74 6.35 -7.63
C THR A 15 -1.75 5.24 -7.26
N THR A 16 -0.48 5.59 -7.19
CA THR A 16 0.64 4.73 -6.78
C THR A 16 1.45 5.44 -5.69
N THR A 17 2.11 4.68 -4.83
CA THR A 17 3.03 5.18 -3.80
C THR A 17 4.43 4.65 -4.09
N SER A 18 5.44 5.52 -4.04
CA SER A 18 6.84 5.09 -4.21
C SER A 18 7.35 4.37 -2.96
N VAL A 19 8.43 3.61 -3.08
CA VAL A 19 9.05 2.93 -1.93
C VAL A 19 9.50 3.93 -0.87
N THR A 20 10.09 5.07 -1.28
CA THR A 20 10.46 6.14 -0.34
C THR A 20 9.23 6.70 0.38
N ALA A 21 8.13 6.97 -0.33
CA ALA A 21 6.91 7.48 0.30
C ALA A 21 6.26 6.45 1.25
N ILE A 22 6.43 5.15 1.00
CA ILE A 22 6.04 4.10 1.96
C ILE A 22 6.91 4.22 3.22
N ALA A 23 8.23 4.37 3.07
CA ALA A 23 9.13 4.55 4.20
C ALA A 23 8.78 5.81 5.02
N ASP A 24 8.50 6.94 4.35
CA ASP A 24 8.08 8.19 4.98
C ASP A 24 6.83 8.00 5.84
N ILE A 25 5.80 7.33 5.29
CA ILE A 25 4.57 7.03 6.02
C ILE A 25 4.87 6.17 7.26
N VAL A 26 5.75 5.18 7.14
CA VAL A 26 6.10 4.28 8.24
C VAL A 26 6.84 5.05 9.35
N THR A 27 7.82 5.88 8.99
CA THR A 27 8.60 6.63 9.97
C THR A 27 7.76 7.70 10.67
N GLU A 28 6.86 8.36 9.94
CA GLU A 28 5.90 9.31 10.51
C GLU A 28 4.95 8.66 11.52
N GLU A 29 4.33 7.51 11.18
CA GLU A 29 3.38 6.84 12.08
C GLU A 29 4.08 6.18 13.29
N LEU A 30 5.38 5.90 13.18
CA LEU A 30 6.21 5.44 14.30
C LEU A 30 6.84 6.59 15.12
N GLY A 31 6.81 7.83 14.62
CA GLY A 31 7.45 8.97 15.27
C GLY A 31 8.98 8.88 15.34
N VAL A 32 9.62 8.31 14.31
CA VAL A 32 11.09 8.13 14.23
C VAL A 32 11.67 8.85 13.01
N ASP A 33 12.96 9.18 13.06
CA ASP A 33 13.68 9.88 11.98
C ASP A 33 15.01 9.17 11.64
N PRO A 34 14.96 8.04 10.91
CA PRO A 34 16.16 7.30 10.52
C PRO A 34 16.79 7.85 9.24
N GLU A 35 18.11 7.65 9.08
CA GLU A 35 18.77 7.89 7.80
C GLU A 35 18.43 6.78 6.78
N TYR A 36 17.98 7.16 5.59
CA TYR A 36 17.71 6.21 4.51
C TYR A 36 18.99 5.87 3.75
N SER A 37 19.29 4.57 3.65
CA SER A 37 20.34 4.04 2.79
C SER A 37 19.71 3.19 1.67
N TYR A 38 20.21 3.40 0.45
CA TYR A 38 19.75 2.68 -0.73
C TYR A 38 20.91 1.86 -1.29
N THR A 39 20.64 0.62 -1.68
CA THR A 39 21.64 -0.25 -2.31
C THR A 39 22.01 0.19 -3.73
N GLY A 40 21.28 1.16 -4.30
CA GLY A 40 21.39 1.60 -5.70
C GLY A 40 20.56 0.73 -6.66
N GLY A 41 20.41 1.22 -7.90
CA GLY A 41 19.59 0.59 -8.94
C GLY A 41 18.14 1.09 -8.99
N ASP A 42 17.37 0.57 -9.94
CA ASP A 42 15.95 0.88 -10.16
C ASP A 42 14.99 -0.23 -9.65
N ARG A 43 15.54 -1.26 -9.00
CA ARG A 43 14.85 -2.50 -8.57
C ARG A 43 15.41 -3.03 -7.25
N GLY A 44 14.56 -3.70 -6.46
CA GLY A 44 15.01 -4.35 -5.23
C GLY A 44 15.73 -5.69 -5.44
N TRP A 45 15.36 -6.45 -6.47
CA TRP A 45 15.95 -7.74 -6.82
C TRP A 45 15.72 -8.09 -8.29
N THR A 46 16.43 -9.11 -8.79
CA THR A 46 16.25 -9.63 -10.16
C THR A 46 14.82 -10.11 -10.38
N GLY A 47 14.13 -9.48 -11.32
CA GLY A 47 12.73 -9.79 -11.67
C GLY A 47 11.69 -8.84 -11.06
N ASP A 48 12.10 -7.93 -10.17
CA ASP A 48 11.23 -6.88 -9.65
C ASP A 48 10.79 -5.89 -10.75
N VAL A 49 9.57 -5.34 -10.65
CA VAL A 49 9.01 -4.40 -11.62
C VAL A 49 9.09 -2.98 -11.04
N PRO A 50 9.92 -2.08 -11.59
CA PRO A 50 10.18 -0.76 -11.01
C PRO A 50 8.94 0.10 -10.79
N LYS A 51 7.94 -0.06 -11.66
CA LYS A 51 6.68 0.68 -11.63
C LYS A 51 5.55 -0.26 -12.01
N MET A 52 4.64 -0.53 -11.08
CA MET A 52 3.45 -1.32 -11.31
C MET A 52 2.21 -0.45 -11.09
N ARG A 53 1.34 -0.40 -12.11
CA ARG A 53 0.00 0.19 -12.02
C ARG A 53 -0.91 -0.51 -13.03
N LEU A 54 -2.04 -1.01 -12.55
CA LEU A 54 -3.06 -1.58 -13.41
C LEU A 54 -4.05 -0.50 -13.85
N SER A 55 -4.47 -0.52 -15.11
CA SER A 55 -5.63 0.29 -15.52
C SER A 55 -6.90 -0.33 -14.93
N ILE A 56 -7.67 0.47 -14.20
CA ILE A 56 -8.96 0.08 -13.61
C ILE A 56 -10.16 0.56 -14.44
N GLU A 57 -9.94 1.13 -15.63
CA GLU A 57 -10.98 1.78 -16.43
C GLU A 57 -12.18 0.86 -16.70
N LYS A 58 -11.92 -0.43 -16.99
CA LYS A 58 -12.97 -1.43 -17.22
C LYS A 58 -13.87 -1.63 -15.99
N LEU A 59 -13.27 -1.62 -14.80
CA LEU A 59 -14.01 -1.78 -13.54
C LEU A 59 -14.72 -0.48 -13.14
N ALA A 60 -14.06 0.67 -13.33
CA ALA A 60 -14.63 1.98 -13.08
C ALA A 60 -15.86 2.28 -13.97
N ALA A 61 -15.87 1.80 -15.22
CA ALA A 61 -17.02 1.89 -16.10
C ALA A 61 -18.27 1.14 -15.60
N LEU A 62 -18.12 0.25 -14.61
CA LEU A 62 -19.23 -0.42 -13.92
C LEU A 62 -19.71 0.34 -12.67
N GLY A 63 -19.17 1.53 -12.41
CA GLY A 63 -19.51 2.36 -11.24
C GLY A 63 -18.69 2.06 -9.98
N TRP A 64 -17.67 1.21 -10.08
CA TRP A 64 -16.75 0.96 -8.96
C TRP A 64 -15.74 2.12 -8.81
N GLU A 65 -15.48 2.54 -7.58
CA GLU A 65 -14.46 3.54 -7.27
C GLU A 65 -13.69 3.12 -6.00
N PRO A 66 -12.35 3.18 -5.98
CA PRO A 66 -11.59 2.97 -4.76
C PRO A 66 -11.91 4.05 -3.72
N SER A 67 -12.18 3.63 -2.48
CA SER A 67 -12.47 4.57 -1.39
C SER A 67 -11.23 5.28 -0.84
N LEU A 68 -10.03 4.79 -1.16
CA LEU A 68 -8.75 5.32 -0.69
C LEU A 68 -7.75 5.37 -1.85
N SER A 69 -6.91 6.39 -1.83
CA SER A 69 -5.68 6.44 -2.61
C SER A 69 -4.66 5.39 -2.13
N SER A 70 -3.64 5.11 -2.95
CA SER A 70 -2.54 4.23 -2.56
C SER A 70 -1.79 4.74 -1.31
N HIS A 71 -1.62 6.06 -1.14
CA HIS A 71 -0.98 6.63 0.04
C HIS A 71 -1.83 6.45 1.31
N GLU A 72 -3.14 6.71 1.22
CA GLU A 72 -4.05 6.54 2.36
C GLU A 72 -4.19 5.07 2.76
N ALA A 73 -4.20 4.15 1.79
CA ALA A 73 -4.24 2.72 2.04
C ALA A 73 -2.98 2.24 2.78
N VAL A 74 -1.78 2.68 2.35
CA VAL A 74 -0.53 2.38 3.05
C VAL A 74 -0.57 2.93 4.47
N ARG A 75 -0.94 4.21 4.67
CA ARG A 75 -1.01 4.81 6.01
C ARG A 75 -1.99 4.10 6.93
N ARG A 76 -3.16 3.70 6.41
CA ARG A 76 -4.13 2.91 7.18
C ARG A 76 -3.56 1.56 7.60
N ALA A 77 -2.87 0.86 6.69
CA ALA A 77 -2.24 -0.41 7.00
C ALA A 77 -1.12 -0.25 8.04
N THR A 78 -0.26 0.77 7.89
CA THR A 78 0.78 1.10 8.87
C THR A 78 0.19 1.32 10.26
N ARG A 79 -0.86 2.14 10.40
CA ARG A 79 -1.54 2.37 11.69
C ARG A 79 -2.06 1.08 12.32
N ALA A 80 -2.67 0.22 11.51
CA ALA A 80 -3.19 -1.06 11.99
C ALA A 80 -2.06 -1.94 12.53
N LEU A 81 -0.93 -2.02 11.82
CA LEU A 81 0.24 -2.79 12.25
C LEU A 81 0.90 -2.19 13.50
N VAL A 82 1.02 -0.86 13.59
CA VAL A 82 1.54 -0.20 14.79
C VAL A 82 0.67 -0.53 16.01
N ALA A 83 -0.65 -0.48 15.87
CA ALA A 83 -1.57 -0.84 16.95
C ALA A 83 -1.51 -2.33 17.33
N GLU A 84 -1.30 -3.22 16.36
CA GLU A 84 -1.18 -4.67 16.59
C GLU A 84 0.15 -5.04 17.29
N LEU A 85 1.25 -4.39 16.89
CA LEU A 85 2.60 -4.68 17.36
C LEU A 85 2.96 -3.90 18.63
N ALA A 86 2.19 -2.87 18.98
CA ALA A 86 2.38 -2.14 20.23
C ALA A 86 2.33 -3.14 21.41
N PRO A 87 3.23 -3.01 22.40
CA PRO A 87 3.21 -3.88 23.56
C PRO A 87 1.83 -3.83 24.21
N LYS A 88 1.14 -4.97 24.27
CA LYS A 88 -0.04 -5.08 25.12
C LYS A 88 0.43 -4.92 26.55
N ASP A 89 -0.12 -3.95 27.25
CA ASP A 89 0.20 -3.70 28.64
C ASP A 89 0.07 -5.03 29.41
N ARG A 90 1.13 -5.47 30.09
CA ARG A 90 1.15 -6.75 30.82
C ARG A 90 0.42 -6.63 32.17
N SER A 91 -0.65 -5.83 32.24
CA SER A 91 -1.39 -5.59 33.48
C SER A 91 -2.43 -6.67 33.80
N ASP A 92 -2.69 -7.61 32.89
CA ASP A 92 -3.72 -8.65 33.10
C ASP A 92 -3.17 -9.96 33.70
N ALA A 93 -2.05 -9.88 34.42
CA ALA A 93 -1.51 -11.01 35.18
C ALA A 93 -1.49 -10.69 36.68
N GLU A 94 -2.69 -10.65 37.28
CA GLU A 94 -2.92 -10.92 38.71
C GLU A 94 -3.79 -12.17 38.86
#